data_AF-X7YK56-F1
#
_entry.id   AF-X7YK56-F1
#
_cell.length_a   1.000
_cell.length_b   1.000
_cell.length_c   1.000
_cell.angle_alpha   90.00
_cell.angle_beta   90.00
_cell.angle_gamma   90.00
#
_symmetry.space_group_name_H-M   'P 1'
#
loop_
_entity.id
_entity.type
_entity.pdbx_description
1 polymer ?
#
loop_
_entity_poly.entity_id
_entity_poly.type
_entity_poly.pdbx_seq_one_letter_code
_entity_poly.pdbx_strand_id
1 'polypeptide(L)'
;MDCATTHVDAEMVADALDAVDDEVVVVGERPVTVESLWHTVLRSVLGGCQGSVAVVHPSWWATSRVDVIKAAAGQLADSVTMRPRSSLLVRASPNPPHTTVIVEIASRMVVIIAATVGAEPRRGQPASVAEAVTRVIAATARRWRLWCSTHRAPSLELPRWPR
;
A
#
# COMPACT_ATOMS: atom_id res chain seq x y z
N MET A 1 -14.76 8.85 21.57
CA MET A 1 -13.41 8.32 21.34
C MET A 1 -12.59 9.42 20.74
N ASP A 2 -11.68 10.02 21.51
CA ASP A 2 -10.76 11.04 20.99
C ASP A 2 -9.42 10.35 20.75
N CYS A 3 -9.12 10.07 19.48
CA CYS A 3 -7.82 9.53 19.08
C CYS A 3 -6.89 10.71 18.83
N ALA A 4 -6.30 11.25 19.89
CA ALA A 4 -5.25 12.24 19.73
C ALA A 4 -4.00 11.54 19.19
N THR A 5 -3.61 11.85 17.95
CA THR A 5 -2.32 11.42 17.40
C THR A 5 -1.22 11.98 18.30
N THR A 6 -0.54 11.11 19.04
CA THR A 6 0.62 11.55 19.83
C THR A 6 1.80 11.82 18.90
N HIS A 7 2.75 12.66 19.35
CA HIS A 7 3.97 12.91 18.59
C HIS A 7 4.80 11.62 18.52
N VAL A 8 4.79 10.98 17.36
CA VAL A 8 5.57 9.77 17.09
C VAL A 8 6.99 10.18 16.73
N ASP A 9 7.97 9.47 17.31
CA ASP A 9 9.37 9.65 16.95
C ASP A 9 9.60 9.24 15.48
N ALA A 10 9.99 10.21 14.65
CA ALA A 10 10.18 10.02 13.23
C ALA A 10 11.39 9.11 12.90
N GLU A 11 12.43 9.12 13.75
CA GLU A 11 13.61 8.25 13.59
C GLU A 11 13.22 6.80 13.87
N MET A 12 12.50 6.55 14.96
CA MET A 12 11.98 5.22 15.29
C MET A 12 11.05 4.65 14.20
N VAL A 13 10.23 5.50 13.57
CA VAL A 13 9.37 5.10 12.44
C VAL A 13 10.23 4.76 11.21
N ALA A 14 11.28 5.53 10.94
CA ALA A 14 12.19 5.25 9.83
C ALA A 14 12.92 3.92 10.04
N ASP A 15 13.46 3.68 11.23
CA ASP A 15 14.12 2.42 11.58
C ASP A 15 13.18 1.23 11.43
N ALA A 16 11.93 1.35 11.88
CA ALA A 16 10.93 0.29 11.74
C ALA A 16 10.60 -0.01 10.27
N LEU A 17 10.52 1.03 9.43
CA LEU A 17 10.25 0.90 7.99
C LEU A 17 11.43 0.29 7.23
N ASP A 18 12.66 0.65 7.59
CA ASP A 18 13.87 0.13 6.96
C ASP A 18 14.14 -1.32 7.35
N ALA A 19 13.91 -1.67 8.62
CA ALA A 19 14.12 -3.01 9.15
C ALA A 19 12.92 -3.95 8.97
N VAL A 20 11.85 -3.56 8.26
CA VAL A 20 10.60 -4.33 8.18
C VAL A 20 10.77 -5.74 7.59
N ASP A 21 11.84 -5.98 6.82
CA ASP A 21 12.17 -7.30 6.26
C ASP A 21 13.13 -8.11 7.15
N ASP A 22 13.65 -7.52 8.22
CA ASP A 22 14.61 -8.15 9.13
C ASP A 22 13.90 -8.79 10.34
N GLU A 23 14.60 -9.67 11.05
CA GLU A 23 14.10 -10.27 12.29
C GLU A 23 14.38 -9.36 13.50
N VAL A 24 15.55 -8.72 13.50
CA VAL A 24 16.10 -7.92 14.58
C VAL A 24 16.74 -6.65 14.00
N VAL A 25 16.58 -5.54 14.71
CA VAL A 25 17.21 -4.26 14.42
C VAL A 25 17.88 -3.71 15.68
N VAL A 26 18.95 -2.93 15.51
CA VAL A 26 19.60 -2.24 16.63
C VAL A 26 19.02 -0.84 16.74
N VAL A 27 18.32 -0.56 17.84
CA VAL A 27 17.81 0.77 18.15
C VAL A 27 18.66 1.36 19.28
N GLY A 28 19.36 2.46 18.99
CA GLY A 28 20.46 2.94 19.84
C GLY A 28 21.60 1.93 19.88
N GLU A 29 21.77 1.24 21.01
CA GLU A 29 22.80 0.21 21.21
C GLU A 29 22.21 -1.16 21.58
N ARG A 30 20.89 -1.35 21.42
CA ARG A 30 20.20 -2.56 21.86
C ARG A 30 19.56 -3.30 20.69
N PRO A 31 19.82 -4.61 20.52
CA PRO A 31 19.07 -5.42 19.57
C PRO A 31 17.64 -5.60 20.07
N VAL A 32 16.67 -5.31 19.20
CA VAL A 32 15.23 -5.48 19.45
C VAL A 32 14.59 -6.23 18.28
N THR A 33 13.57 -7.05 18.55
CA THR A 33 12.83 -7.68 17.45
C THR A 33 12.05 -6.63 16.68
N VAL A 34 11.95 -6.82 15.36
CA VAL A 34 11.19 -5.91 14.48
C VAL A 34 9.70 -5.88 14.90
N GLU A 35 9.15 -7.00 15.35
CA GLU A 35 7.80 -7.06 15.94
C GLU A 35 7.65 -6.13 17.15
N SER A 36 8.60 -6.17 18.10
CA SER A 36 8.57 -5.33 19.30
C SER A 36 8.70 -3.84 18.97
N LEU A 37 9.53 -3.52 17.97
CA LEU A 37 9.68 -2.15 17.46
C LEU A 37 8.36 -1.67 16.84
N TRP A 38 7.74 -2.45 15.96
CA TRP A 38 6.44 -2.11 15.35
C TRP A 38 5.32 -1.96 16.37
N HIS A 39 5.29 -2.82 17.40
CA HIS A 39 4.33 -2.64 18.50
C HIS A 39 4.56 -1.31 19.20
N THR A 40 5.81 -0.89 19.42
CA THR A 40 6.12 0.38 20.09
C THR A 40 5.72 1.58 19.25
N VAL A 41 6.07 1.56 17.96
CA VAL A 41 5.66 2.58 16.98
C VAL A 41 4.14 2.70 16.94
N LEU A 42 3.42 1.59 16.74
CA LEU A 42 1.96 1.62 16.63
C LEU A 42 1.27 2.02 17.93
N ARG A 43 1.81 1.65 19.09
CA ARG A 43 1.29 2.09 20.39
C ARG A 43 1.34 3.61 20.52
N SER A 44 2.43 4.23 20.07
CA SER A 44 2.57 5.69 20.02
C SER A 44 1.59 6.30 19.01
N VAL A 45 1.54 5.79 17.77
CA VAL A 45 0.64 6.28 16.72
C VAL A 45 -0.82 6.26 17.17
N LEU A 46 -1.25 5.16 17.80
CA LEU A 46 -2.64 4.96 18.20
C LEU A 46 -3.02 5.71 19.47
N GLY A 47 -2.07 6.22 20.26
CA GLY A 47 -2.35 7.03 21.44
C GLY A 47 -3.26 6.36 22.49
N GLY A 48 -3.31 5.02 22.51
CA GLY A 48 -4.21 4.25 23.38
C GLY A 48 -5.62 3.98 22.80
N CYS A 49 -5.85 4.22 21.51
CA CYS A 49 -7.13 3.88 20.85
C CYS A 49 -7.39 2.37 20.83
N GLN A 50 -8.42 1.95 21.56
CA GLN A 50 -8.87 0.56 21.69
C GLN A 50 -10.07 0.28 20.75
N GLY A 51 -9.94 0.57 19.46
CA GLY A 51 -11.05 0.47 18.50
C GLY A 51 -10.65 -0.19 17.20
N SER A 52 -11.47 -0.04 16.16
CA SER A 52 -11.12 -0.47 14.81
C SER A 52 -10.03 0.41 14.19
N VAL A 53 -8.93 -0.22 13.78
CA VAL A 53 -7.81 0.44 13.10
C VAL A 53 -7.78 0.02 11.64
N ALA A 54 -7.70 1.00 10.75
CA ALA A 54 -7.42 0.78 9.34
C ALA A 54 -5.97 1.15 9.05
N VAL A 55 -5.18 0.18 8.57
CA VAL A 55 -3.80 0.42 8.14
C VAL A 55 -3.77 0.46 6.63
N VAL A 56 -3.31 1.60 6.09
CA VAL A 56 -3.11 1.77 4.65
C VAL A 56 -1.63 1.55 4.34
N HIS A 57 -1.33 0.54 3.54
CA HIS A 57 0.04 0.19 3.17
C HIS A 57 0.30 0.41 1.68
N PRO A 58 1.57 0.58 1.25
CA PRO A 58 1.92 0.54 -0.16
C PRO A 58 1.43 -0.76 -0.81
N SER A 59 0.87 -0.64 -2.00
CA SER A 59 0.29 -1.78 -2.71
C SER A 59 1.35 -2.76 -3.21
N TRP A 60 2.61 -2.32 -3.26
CA TRP A 60 3.76 -3.14 -3.65
C TRP A 60 4.43 -3.87 -2.49
N TRP A 61 4.01 -3.64 -1.24
CA TRP A 61 4.55 -4.40 -0.11
C TRP A 61 4.25 -5.88 -0.26
N ALA A 62 5.27 -6.71 -0.01
CA ALA A 62 5.09 -8.14 0.15
C ALA A 62 4.14 -8.43 1.30
N THR A 63 3.39 -9.53 1.19
CA THR A 63 2.45 -9.96 2.24
C THR A 63 3.14 -10.12 3.60
N SER A 64 4.40 -10.58 3.61
CA SER A 64 5.21 -10.69 4.84
C SER A 64 5.33 -9.36 5.60
N ARG A 65 5.62 -8.25 4.91
CA ARG A 65 5.67 -6.92 5.54
C ARG A 65 4.29 -6.55 6.11
N VAL A 66 3.23 -6.81 5.37
CA VAL A 66 1.85 -6.53 5.80
C VAL A 66 1.50 -7.34 7.05
N ASP A 67 1.92 -8.60 7.11
CA ASP A 67 1.65 -9.50 8.23
C ASP A 67 2.37 -9.05 9.51
N VAL A 68 3.61 -8.56 9.42
CA VAL A 68 4.33 -7.95 10.56
C VAL A 68 3.54 -6.80 11.16
N ILE A 69 3.08 -5.85 10.33
CA ILE A 69 2.30 -4.70 10.80
C ILE A 69 0.96 -5.15 11.37
N LYS A 70 0.29 -6.10 10.70
CA LYS A 70 -1.00 -6.61 11.14
C LYS A 70 -0.90 -7.31 12.49
N ALA A 71 0.14 -8.11 12.71
CA ALA A 71 0.38 -8.79 13.98
C ALA A 71 0.61 -7.77 15.11
N ALA A 72 1.48 -6.78 14.89
CA ALA A 72 1.74 -5.72 15.87
C ALA A 72 0.50 -4.86 16.16
N ALA A 73 -0.29 -4.50 15.15
CA ALA A 73 -1.54 -3.75 15.31
C ALA A 73 -2.62 -4.56 16.04
N GLY A 74 -2.68 -5.88 15.79
CA GLY A 74 -3.67 -6.77 16.42
C GLY A 74 -3.49 -6.94 17.93
N GLN A 75 -2.30 -6.62 18.45
CA GLN A 75 -2.05 -6.59 19.91
C GLN A 75 -2.59 -5.32 20.57
N LEU A 76 -2.95 -4.31 19.79
CA LEU A 76 -3.30 -2.96 20.26
C LEU A 76 -4.77 -2.58 20.04
N ALA A 77 -5.44 -3.25 19.09
CA ALA A 77 -6.74 -2.86 18.56
C ALA A 77 -7.71 -4.04 18.48
N ASP A 78 -8.99 -3.81 18.75
CA ASP A 78 -10.05 -4.84 18.70
C ASP A 78 -10.21 -5.45 17.31
N SER A 79 -9.94 -4.65 16.27
CA SER A 79 -10.00 -5.10 14.88
C SER A 79 -9.06 -4.31 14.01
N VAL A 80 -8.36 -5.01 13.11
CA VAL A 80 -7.40 -4.40 12.19
C VAL A 80 -7.79 -4.73 10.76
N THR A 81 -8.00 -3.69 9.95
CA THR A 81 -8.23 -3.84 8.51
C THR A 81 -7.01 -3.35 7.74
N MET A 82 -6.35 -4.26 7.02
CA MET A 82 -5.26 -3.90 6.10
C MET A 82 -5.86 -3.51 4.75
N ARG A 83 -5.46 -2.36 4.22
CA ARG A 83 -5.87 -1.89 2.89
C ARG A 83 -4.66 -1.51 2.05
N PRO A 84 -4.46 -2.12 0.87
CA PRO A 84 -3.49 -1.58 -0.07
C PRO A 84 -3.99 -0.21 -0.53
N ARG A 85 -3.08 0.76 -0.61
CA ARG A 85 -3.39 2.14 -0.99
C ARG A 85 -4.12 2.22 -2.33
N SER A 86 -3.73 1.39 -3.32
CA SER A 86 -4.43 1.30 -4.61
C SER A 86 -5.92 0.97 -4.48
N SER A 87 -6.34 0.19 -3.48
CA SER A 87 -7.77 -0.11 -3.29
C SER A 87 -8.59 1.11 -2.89
N LEU A 88 -7.99 2.04 -2.14
CA LEU A 88 -8.63 3.30 -1.76
C LEU A 88 -8.64 4.27 -2.94
N LEU A 89 -7.54 4.35 -3.67
CA LEU A 89 -7.44 5.24 -4.83
C LEU A 89 -8.35 4.81 -5.97
N VAL A 90 -8.52 3.51 -6.21
CA VAL A 90 -9.50 2.99 -7.19
C VAL A 90 -10.93 3.36 -6.77
N ARG A 91 -11.27 3.26 -5.48
CA ARG A 91 -12.60 3.66 -4.98
C ARG A 91 -12.86 5.16 -5.09
N ALA A 92 -11.82 5.98 -4.91
CA ALA A 92 -11.91 7.43 -4.99
C ALA A 92 -11.86 7.96 -6.43
N SER A 93 -11.48 7.12 -7.40
CA SER A 93 -11.38 7.50 -8.81
C SER A 93 -12.78 7.78 -9.39
N PRO A 94 -12.97 8.86 -10.17
CA PRO A 94 -14.20 9.08 -10.91
C PRO A 94 -14.32 8.13 -12.12
N ASN A 95 -13.23 7.43 -12.48
CA ASN A 95 -13.22 6.49 -13.58
C ASN A 95 -13.61 5.09 -13.11
N PRO A 96 -14.20 4.26 -13.98
CA PRO A 96 -14.43 2.85 -13.68
C PRO A 96 -13.15 2.15 -13.19
N PRO A 97 -13.27 1.14 -12.29
CA PRO A 97 -12.10 0.44 -11.74
C PRO A 97 -11.16 -0.14 -12.81
N HIS A 98 -11.71 -0.64 -13.91
CA HIS A 98 -10.95 -1.28 -14.99
C HIS A 98 -10.23 -0.29 -15.92
N THR A 99 -10.52 1.01 -15.83
CA THR A 99 -9.82 2.07 -16.58
C THR A 99 -8.92 2.93 -15.70
N THR A 100 -8.94 2.72 -14.39
CA THR A 100 -8.10 3.44 -13.44
C THR A 100 -6.70 2.82 -13.41
N VAL A 101 -5.67 3.66 -13.56
CA VAL A 101 -4.27 3.28 -13.41
C VAL A 101 -3.70 4.02 -12.21
N ILE A 102 -3.18 3.28 -11.24
CA ILE A 102 -2.49 3.82 -10.08
C ILE A 102 -0.99 3.68 -10.29
N VAL A 103 -0.26 4.77 -10.11
CA VAL A 103 1.20 4.79 -10.17
C VAL A 103 1.74 5.11 -8.78
N GLU A 104 2.37 4.13 -8.14
CA GLU A 104 3.06 4.32 -6.86
C GLU A 104 4.55 4.53 -7.10
N ILE A 105 5.11 5.65 -6.65
CA ILE A 105 6.54 5.97 -6.80
C ILE A 105 7.25 5.66 -5.48
N ALA A 106 8.10 4.64 -5.48
CA ALA A 106 8.95 4.27 -4.35
C ALA A 106 10.40 4.75 -4.57
N SER A 107 11.27 4.53 -3.57
CA SER A 107 12.68 4.96 -3.63
C SER A 107 13.46 4.31 -4.77
N ARG A 108 13.19 3.02 -5.06
CA ARG A 108 13.96 2.20 -6.02
C ARG A 108 13.16 1.73 -7.23
N MET A 109 11.85 1.93 -7.23
CA MET A 109 10.96 1.49 -8.31
C MET A 109 9.73 2.37 -8.44
N VAL A 110 9.08 2.31 -9.59
CA VAL A 110 7.75 2.83 -9.84
C VAL A 110 6.84 1.64 -10.14
N VAL A 111 5.75 1.50 -9.39
CA VAL A 111 4.81 0.40 -9.52
C VAL A 111 3.55 0.90 -10.22
N ILE A 112 3.15 0.21 -11.28
CA ILE A 112 2.00 0.52 -12.10
C ILE A 112 0.94 -0.54 -11.81
N ILE A 113 -0.18 -0.12 -11.23
CA ILE A 113 -1.30 -0.99 -10.85
C ILE A 113 -2.49 -0.65 -11.74
N ALA A 114 -2.84 -1.60 -12.58
CA ALA A 114 -3.98 -1.54 -13.50
C ALA A 114 -4.58 -2.97 -13.60
N ALA A 115 -5.10 -3.36 -14.77
CA ALA A 115 -5.53 -4.74 -15.02
C ALA A 115 -4.41 -5.78 -14.80
N THR A 116 -3.15 -5.35 -14.95
CA THR A 116 -1.96 -6.11 -14.56
C THR A 116 -1.04 -5.22 -13.73
N VAL A 117 -0.27 -5.82 -12.82
CA VAL A 117 0.75 -5.11 -12.05
C VAL A 117 2.07 -5.14 -12.81
N GLY A 118 2.70 -3.98 -12.98
CA GLY A 118 4.05 -3.82 -13.53
C GLY A 118 4.92 -3.01 -12.59
N ALA A 119 6.24 -3.15 -12.72
CA ALA A 119 7.20 -2.37 -11.96
C ALA A 119 8.38 -1.96 -12.85
N GLU A 120 8.76 -0.69 -12.77
CA GLU A 120 9.91 -0.12 -13.46
C GLU A 120 10.98 0.28 -12.44
N PRO A 121 12.25 -0.13 -12.61
CA PRO A 121 13.34 0.36 -11.78
C PRO A 121 13.45 1.88 -11.84
N ARG A 122 13.53 2.54 -10.69
CA ARG A 122 13.71 3.99 -10.60
C ARG A 122 15.21 4.33 -10.62
N ARG A 123 15.85 4.08 -11.78
CA ARG A 123 17.30 4.29 -11.98
C ARG A 123 17.53 5.21 -13.18
N GLY A 124 18.50 6.10 -13.06
CA GLY A 124 18.88 7.03 -14.13
C GLY A 124 18.04 8.31 -14.15
N GLN A 125 17.97 8.96 -15.31
CA GLN A 125 17.27 10.24 -15.46
C GLN A 125 15.76 10.08 -15.26
N PRO A 126 15.10 10.98 -14.50
CA PRO A 126 13.65 10.89 -14.26
C PRO A 126 12.81 10.82 -15.54
N ALA A 127 13.21 11.51 -16.61
CA ALA A 127 12.54 11.47 -17.91
C ALA A 127 12.54 10.06 -18.52
N SER A 128 13.67 9.35 -18.47
CA SER A 128 13.77 7.98 -18.99
C SER A 128 12.90 7.00 -18.21
N VAL A 129 12.82 7.15 -16.89
CA VAL A 129 11.91 6.36 -16.04
C VAL A 129 10.45 6.66 -16.37
N ALA A 130 10.09 7.95 -16.52
CA ALA A 130 8.74 8.35 -16.88
C ALA A 130 8.32 7.76 -18.24
N GLU A 131 9.20 7.80 -19.25
CA GLU A 131 8.95 7.18 -20.55
C GLU A 131 8.73 5.66 -20.44
N ALA A 132 9.52 4.97 -19.62
CA ALA A 132 9.33 3.53 -19.37
C ALA A 132 7.97 3.24 -18.74
N VAL A 133 7.59 4.00 -17.71
CA VAL A 133 6.27 3.92 -17.07
C VAL A 133 5.15 4.18 -18.07
N THR A 134 5.27 5.22 -18.91
CA THR A 134 4.27 5.52 -19.96
C THR A 134 4.13 4.37 -20.96
N ARG A 135 5.23 3.70 -21.34
CA ARG A 135 5.17 2.52 -22.22
C ARG A 135 4.38 1.37 -21.58
N VAL A 136 4.60 1.11 -20.29
CA VAL A 136 3.84 0.08 -19.53
C VAL A 136 2.35 0.44 -19.48
N ILE A 137 2.01 1.68 -19.14
CA ILE A 137 0.62 2.16 -19.10
C ILE A 137 -0.05 2.00 -20.47
N ALA A 138 0.62 2.42 -21.54
CA ALA A 138 0.10 2.32 -22.89
C ALA A 138 -0.10 0.86 -23.33
N ALA A 139 0.79 -0.06 -22.93
CA ALA A 139 0.64 -1.48 -23.20
C ALA A 139 -0.60 -2.08 -22.52
N THR A 140 -0.85 -1.71 -21.26
CA THR A 140 -2.05 -2.15 -20.52
C THR A 140 -3.33 -1.63 -21.17
N ALA A 141 -3.36 -0.36 -21.57
CA ALA A 141 -4.51 0.23 -22.26
C ALA A 141 -4.80 -0.44 -23.62
N ARG A 142 -3.75 -0.82 -24.38
CA ARG A 142 -3.91 -1.58 -25.64
C ARG A 142 -4.50 -2.96 -25.39
N ARG A 143 -3.98 -3.69 -24.38
CA ARG A 143 -4.49 -5.02 -24.02
C ARG A 143 -5.96 -4.98 -23.63
N TRP A 144 -6.36 -3.97 -22.86
CA TRP A 144 -7.77 -3.75 -22.50
C TRP A 144 -8.65 -3.52 -23.73
N ARG A 145 -8.24 -2.63 -24.65
CA ARG A 145 -8.98 -2.38 -25.89
C ARG A 145 -9.15 -3.63 -26.74
N LEU A 146 -8.08 -4.43 -26.89
CA LEU A 146 -8.12 -5.70 -27.62
C LEU A 146 -9.08 -6.71 -26.97
N TRP A 147 -9.12 -6.76 -25.64
CA TRP A 147 -10.07 -7.60 -24.91
C TRP A 147 -11.52 -7.16 -25.19
N CYS A 148 -11.84 -5.87 -25.10
CA CYS A 148 -13.18 -5.35 -25.42
C CYS A 148 -13.60 -5.57 -26.88
N SER A 149 -12.65 -5.55 -27.83
CA SER A 149 -12.97 -5.79 -29.24
C SER A 149 -13.24 -7.27 -29.55
N THR A 150 -12.65 -8.18 -28.77
CA THR A 150 -12.79 -9.64 -28.97
C THR A 150 -13.91 -10.24 -28.13
N HIS A 151 -14.24 -9.60 -27.01
CA HIS A 151 -15.30 -10.02 -26.10
C HIS A 151 -16.27 -8.87 -25.95
N ARG A 152 -17.53 -9.05 -26.39
CA ARG A 152 -18.62 -8.12 -26.02
C ARG A 152 -18.61 -8.05 -24.50
N ALA A 153 -18.44 -6.85 -23.94
CA ALA A 153 -18.52 -6.67 -22.49
C ALA A 153 -19.80 -7.37 -22.03
N PRO A 154 -19.74 -8.36 -21.10
CA PRO A 154 -20.97 -8.82 -20.49
C PRO A 154 -21.63 -7.59 -19.90
N SER A 155 -22.92 -7.43 -20.13
CA SER A 155 -23.71 -6.41 -19.43
C SER A 155 -23.43 -6.62 -17.95
N LEU A 156 -22.56 -5.79 -17.37
CA LEU A 156 -22.37 -5.73 -15.94
C LEU A 156 -23.66 -5.09 -15.44
N GLU A 157 -24.68 -5.91 -15.20
CA GLU A 157 -25.74 -5.54 -14.28
C GLU A 157 -25.03 -5.23 -12.97
N LEU A 158 -24.84 -3.93 -12.72
CA LEU A 158 -24.31 -3.44 -11.46
C LEU A 158 -25.23 -3.99 -10.36
N PRO A 159 -24.72 -4.73 -9.36
CA PRO A 159 -25.55 -5.12 -8.24
C PRO A 159 -26.11 -3.84 -7.61
N ARG A 160 -27.44 -3.71 -7.62
CA ARG A 160 -28.14 -2.64 -6.89
C ARG A 160 -27.87 -2.88 -5.41
N TRP A 161 -26.92 -2.15 -4.85
CA TRP A 161 -26.71 -2.13 -3.40
C TRP A 161 -27.80 -1.25 -2.77
N PRO A 162 -28.52 -1.72 -1.73
CA PRO A 162 -29.52 -0.91 -1.05
C PRO A 162 -28.87 0.33 -0.40
N ARG A 163 -29.62 1.43 -0.42
CA ARG A 163 -29.19 2.77 0.01
C ARG A 163 -28.83 2.84 1.49
#